data_AF-T0TI35-F1
#
_entry.id   AF-T0TI35-F1
#
_cell.length_a   1.000
_cell.length_b   1.000
_cell.length_c   1.000
_cell.angle_alpha   90.00
_cell.angle_beta   90.00
_cell.angle_gamma   90.00
#
_symmetry.space_group_name_H-M   'P 1'
#
loop_
_entity.id
_entity.type
_entity.pdbx_description
1 polymer ?
#
loop_
_entity_poly.entity_id
_entity_poly.type
_entity_poly.pdbx_seq_one_letter_code
_entity_poly.pdbx_strand_id
1 'polypeptide(L)'
;MKRGFKKLNENATIPERATEHSAGYDISASETVTIQPDEIKMVSTGLAVQLGDDEVLKLYDRSSNPVKRGIALINSVGIIDSDYYPQEFKGLF
;
A
#
# COMPACT_ATOMS: atom_id res chain seq x y z
N MET A 1 10.09 0.53 -20.03
CA MET A 1 8.81 0.01 -19.50
C MET A 1 7.89 1.16 -19.11
N LYS A 2 6.57 0.98 -19.13
CA LYS A 2 5.62 1.94 -18.56
C LYS A 2 5.56 1.69 -17.05
N ARG A 3 5.99 2.67 -16.25
CA ARG A 3 5.85 2.63 -14.78
C ARG A 3 4.40 2.90 -14.39
N GLY A 4 3.95 2.32 -13.28
CA GLY A 4 2.68 2.71 -12.67
C GLY A 4 1.94 1.58 -11.97
N PHE A 5 0.80 1.94 -11.39
CA PHE A 5 -0.08 1.01 -10.70
C PHE A 5 -1.04 0.32 -11.67
N LYS A 6 -1.29 -0.96 -11.44
CA LYS A 6 -2.28 -1.78 -12.15
C LYS A 6 -3.33 -2.27 -11.16
N LYS A 7 -4.60 -1.98 -11.44
CA LYS A 7 -5.73 -2.59 -10.71
C LYS A 7 -5.81 -4.08 -11.02
N LEU A 8 -5.90 -4.90 -9.97
CA LEU A 8 -6.10 -6.34 -10.06
C LEU A 8 -7.56 -6.75 -9.80
N ASN A 9 -8.33 -5.87 -9.16
CA ASN A 9 -9.77 -6.02 -8.95
C ASN A 9 -10.50 -4.67 -9.11
N GLU A 10 -11.83 -4.71 -9.09
CA GLU A 10 -12.68 -3.52 -9.29
C GLU A 10 -12.65 -2.54 -8.11
N ASN A 11 -12.46 -3.06 -6.88
CA ASN A 11 -12.43 -2.29 -5.64
C ASN A 11 -11.11 -1.51 -5.43
N ALA A 12 -10.06 -1.88 -6.16
CA ALA A 12 -8.78 -1.19 -6.09
C ALA A 12 -8.91 0.28 -6.51
N THR A 13 -8.23 1.17 -5.83
CA THR A 13 -8.21 2.60 -6.15
C THR A 13 -6.83 2.96 -6.68
N ILE A 14 -6.76 3.64 -7.83
CA ILE A 14 -5.46 4.13 -8.33
C ILE A 14 -4.95 5.19 -7.35
N PRO A 15 -3.73 5.05 -6.81
CA PRO A 15 -3.19 6.00 -5.85
C PRO A 15 -2.98 7.38 -6.43
N GLU A 16 -3.31 8.40 -5.63
CA GLU A 16 -3.11 9.80 -5.97
C GLU A 16 -2.29 10.50 -4.90
N ARG A 17 -1.64 11.61 -5.28
CA ARG A 17 -1.00 12.51 -4.32
C ARG A 17 -2.07 13.42 -3.75
N ALA A 18 -2.11 13.54 -2.42
CA ALA A 18 -3.08 14.40 -1.76
C ALA A 18 -2.90 15.89 -2.11
N THR A 19 -1.65 16.31 -2.35
CA THR A 19 -1.29 17.67 -2.76
C THR A 19 -0.17 17.63 -3.80
N GLU A 20 0.02 18.72 -4.52
CA GLU A 20 1.09 18.87 -5.53
C GLU A 20 2.49 18.52 -4.99
N HIS A 21 2.76 18.86 -3.73
CA HIS A 21 4.07 18.65 -3.10
C HIS A 21 4.11 17.43 -2.15
N SER A 22 3.09 16.57 -2.16
CA SER A 22 3.11 15.34 -1.36
C SER A 22 4.25 14.43 -1.83
N ALA A 23 5.05 13.90 -0.90
CA ALA A 23 6.18 13.03 -1.25
C ALA A 23 5.74 11.65 -1.78
N GLY A 24 4.64 11.13 -1.24
CA GLY A 24 4.09 9.81 -1.58
C GLY A 24 2.67 9.87 -2.12
N TYR A 25 2.15 8.69 -2.44
CA TYR A 25 0.78 8.47 -2.90
C TYR A 25 -0.03 7.81 -1.78
N ASP A 26 -1.29 8.20 -1.63
CA ASP A 26 -2.18 7.52 -0.67
C ASP A 26 -2.65 6.19 -1.27
N ILE A 27 -2.40 5.08 -0.56
CA ILE A 27 -2.85 3.73 -0.91
C ILE A 27 -4.08 3.38 -0.08
N SER A 28 -5.13 2.92 -0.75
CA SER A 28 -6.39 2.48 -0.11
C SER A 28 -6.45 0.96 0.00
N ALA A 29 -7.10 0.47 1.06
CA ALA A 29 -7.55 -0.91 1.10
C ALA A 29 -8.65 -1.15 0.05
N SER A 30 -8.61 -2.28 -0.65
CA SER A 30 -9.66 -2.69 -1.59
C SER A 30 -10.77 -3.52 -0.95
N GLU A 31 -10.73 -3.66 0.37
CA GLU A 31 -11.69 -4.44 1.15
C GLU A 31 -12.01 -3.76 2.48
N THR A 32 -13.18 -4.08 3.04
CA THR A 32 -13.48 -3.74 4.43
C THR A 32 -12.84 -4.78 5.33
N VAL A 33 -11.94 -4.34 6.21
CA VAL A 33 -11.27 -5.19 7.19
C VAL A 33 -11.56 -4.69 8.60
N THR A 34 -11.83 -5.63 9.51
CA THR A 34 -11.85 -5.36 10.95
C THR A 34 -10.59 -5.96 11.54
N ILE A 35 -9.79 -5.17 12.24
CA ILE A 35 -8.59 -5.63 12.96
C ILE A 35 -8.92 -5.54 14.44
N GLN A 36 -8.94 -6.68 15.13
CA GLN A 36 -9.16 -6.76 16.56
C GLN A 36 -7.90 -6.35 17.33
N PRO A 37 -8.00 -5.96 18.62
CA PRO A 37 -6.82 -5.80 19.47
C PRO A 37 -5.93 -7.05 19.41
N ASP A 38 -4.61 -6.83 19.35
CA ASP A 38 -3.56 -7.85 19.26
C ASP A 38 -3.61 -8.73 17.99
N GLU A 39 -4.45 -8.39 17.01
CA GLU A 39 -4.53 -9.08 15.73
C GLU A 39 -3.61 -8.45 14.69
N ILE A 40 -2.96 -9.29 13.89
CA ILE A 40 -2.18 -8.88 12.73
C ILE A 40 -2.92 -9.35 11.48
N LYS A 41 -3.12 -8.45 10.51
CA LYS A 41 -3.81 -8.72 9.26
C LYS A 41 -3.07 -8.21 8.03
N MET A 42 -3.06 -9.05 7.01
CA MET A 42 -2.76 -8.65 5.64
C MET A 42 -4.00 -8.01 5.01
N VAL A 43 -3.90 -6.73 4.66
CA VAL A 43 -4.97 -5.93 4.09
C VAL A 43 -4.72 -5.74 2.60
N SER A 44 -5.67 -6.21 1.77
CA SER A 44 -5.61 -6.12 0.32
C SER A 44 -5.65 -4.67 -0.16
N THR A 45 -4.78 -4.31 -1.11
CA THR A 45 -4.84 -3.04 -1.85
C THR A 45 -5.51 -3.20 -3.21
N GLY A 46 -5.53 -4.44 -3.74
CA GLY A 46 -5.97 -4.75 -5.09
C GLY A 46 -5.08 -4.17 -6.18
N LEU A 47 -3.84 -3.77 -5.85
CA LEU A 47 -2.90 -3.15 -6.77
C LEU A 47 -1.65 -4.00 -6.97
N ALA A 48 -1.16 -4.07 -8.20
CA ALA A 48 0.23 -4.36 -8.53
C ALA A 48 0.93 -3.05 -8.93
N VAL A 49 2.26 -3.00 -8.79
CA VAL A 49 3.06 -1.86 -9.24
C VAL A 49 4.11 -2.34 -10.23
N GLN A 50 4.20 -1.68 -11.39
CA GLN A 50 5.26 -1.89 -12.36
C GLN A 50 6.33 -0.81 -12.15
N LEU A 51 7.54 -1.24 -11.80
CA LEU A 51 8.69 -0.41 -11.49
C LEU A 51 9.80 -0.59 -12.55
N GLY A 52 10.80 0.29 -12.55
CA GLY A 52 12.09 0.01 -13.20
C GLY A 52 12.86 -1.07 -12.44
N ASP A 53 13.82 -1.72 -13.10
CA ASP A 53 14.55 -2.87 -12.54
C ASP A 53 15.31 -2.52 -11.24
N ASP A 54 15.78 -1.28 -11.11
CA ASP A 54 16.54 -0.73 -9.98
C ASP A 54 15.69 0.12 -9.01
N GLU A 55 14.36 0.04 -9.10
CA GLU A 55 13.42 0.80 -8.29
C GLU A 55 12.75 -0.06 -7.23
N VAL A 56 12.35 0.59 -6.13
CA VAL A 56 11.60 -0.03 -5.03
C VAL A 56 10.40 0.86 -4.68
N LEU A 57 9.24 0.26 -4.48
CA LEU A 57 8.13 0.94 -3.81
C LEU A 57 8.24 0.66 -2.31
N LYS A 58 8.26 1.75 -1.52
CA LYS A 58 8.25 1.68 -0.06
C LYS A 58 6.88 2.11 0.46
N LEU A 59 6.20 1.20 1.15
CA LEU A 59 4.93 1.45 1.81
C LEU A 59 5.19 1.91 3.24
N TYR A 60 4.76 3.14 3.55
CA TYR A 60 4.87 3.72 4.88
C TYR A 60 3.49 3.87 5.50
N ASP A 61 3.45 3.82 6.83
CA ASP A 61 2.23 4.09 7.56
C ASP A 61 1.82 5.56 7.42
N ARG A 62 0.51 5.81 7.39
CA ARG A 62 -0.01 7.18 7.46
C ARG A 62 0.12 7.69 8.88
N SER A 63 0.67 8.90 9.05
CA SER A 63 0.92 9.49 10.38
C SER A 63 -0.30 9.53 11.31
N SER A 64 -1.51 9.54 10.75
CA SER A 64 -2.75 9.50 11.53
C SER A 64 -3.14 8.12 12.05
N ASN A 65 -2.66 7.02 11.45
CA ASN A 65 -3.11 5.67 11.76
C ASN A 65 -2.82 5.28 13.23
N PRO A 66 -1.58 5.46 13.75
CA PRO A 66 -1.32 5.05 15.14
C PRO A 66 -2.10 5.91 16.13
N VAL A 67 -2.11 7.23 15.93
CA VAL A 67 -2.70 8.19 16.88
C VAL A 67 -4.23 8.15 16.87
N LYS A 68 -4.85 8.04 15.68
CA LYS A 68 -6.32 8.11 15.56
C LYS A 68 -7.00 6.75 15.58
N ARG A 69 -6.30 5.68 15.19
CA ARG A 69 -6.89 4.35 14.98
C ARG A 69 -6.20 3.24 15.75
N GLY A 70 -5.04 3.49 16.37
CA GLY A 70 -4.31 2.47 17.11
C GLY A 70 -3.72 1.36 16.23
N ILE A 71 -3.56 1.59 14.92
CA ILE A 71 -2.98 0.64 13.98
C ILE A 71 -1.71 1.21 13.38
N ALA A 72 -0.77 0.34 13.02
CA ALA A 72 0.44 0.72 12.32
C ALA A 72 0.86 -0.40 11.36
N LEU A 73 1.65 -0.09 10.34
CA LEU A 73 2.31 -1.15 9.58
C LEU A 73 3.33 -1.85 10.49
N ILE A 74 3.06 -3.11 10.86
CA ILE A 74 3.88 -3.81 11.85
C ILE A 74 5.27 -4.21 11.31
N ASN A 75 5.42 -4.26 9.98
CA ASN A 75 6.73 -4.42 9.32
C ASN A 75 7.50 -3.11 9.19
N SER A 76 7.01 -2.00 9.78
CA SER A 76 7.55 -0.63 9.71
C SER A 76 7.54 -0.01 8.31
N VAL A 77 8.17 -0.65 7.33
CA VAL A 77 8.18 -0.27 5.92
C VAL A 77 7.92 -1.51 5.07
N GLY A 78 6.86 -1.50 4.28
CA GLY A 78 6.66 -2.51 3.24
C GLY A 78 7.63 -2.26 2.09
N ILE A 79 8.46 -3.23 1.77
CA ILE A 79 9.36 -3.20 0.61
C ILE A 79 8.72 -4.01 -0.51
N ILE A 80 8.50 -3.37 -1.66
CA ILE A 80 7.96 -3.99 -2.86
C ILE A 80 9.03 -3.87 -3.95
N ASP A 81 9.63 -5.01 -4.27
CA ASP A 81 10.67 -5.14 -5.29
C ASP A 81 10.09 -5.08 -6.71
N SER A 82 10.94 -4.75 -7.69
CA SER A 82 10.55 -4.58 -9.09
C SER A 82 10.03 -5.87 -9.74
N ASP A 83 10.57 -7.02 -9.34
CA ASP A 83 10.19 -8.35 -9.82
C ASP A 83 8.95 -8.93 -9.12
N TYR A 84 8.37 -8.22 -8.15
CA TYR A 84 7.11 -8.59 -7.53
C TYR A 84 5.90 -8.37 -8.46
N TYR A 85 6.07 -7.64 -9.58
CA TYR A 85 5.01 -7.47 -10.58
C TYR A 85 4.77 -8.79 -11.36
N PRO A 86 3.51 -9.20 -11.67
CA PRO A 86 2.24 -8.50 -11.44
C PRO A 86 1.48 -8.95 -10.17
N GLN A 87 2.17 -9.33 -9.09
CA GLN A 87 1.51 -9.71 -7.83
C GLN A 87 1.00 -8.48 -7.06
N GLU A 88 -0.02 -8.73 -6.23
CA GLU A 88 -0.63 -7.72 -5.38
C GLU A 88 0.24 -7.41 -4.17
N PHE A 89 0.59 -6.15 -3.93
CA PHE A 89 1.20 -5.75 -2.67
C PHE A 89 0.14 -5.40 -1.63
N LYS A 90 0.36 -5.78 -0.37
CA LYS A 90 -0.61 -5.64 0.72
C LYS A 90 -0.02 -4.86 1.90
N GLY A 91 -0.87 -4.21 2.68
CA GLY A 91 -0.49 -3.63 3.95
C GLY A 91 -0.51 -4.70 5.04
N LEU A 92 0.58 -4.83 5.82
CA LEU A 92 0.62 -5.70 7.00
C LEU A 92 0.40 -4.83 8.24
N PHE A 93 -0.85 -4.80 8.71
CA PHE A 93 -1.29 -4.05 9.89
C PHE A 93 -1.45 -4.96 11.10
#